data_AF-A0A377E3H5-F1
#
_entry.id   AF-A0A377E3H5-F1
#
_cell.length_a   1.000
_cell.length_b   1.000
_cell.length_c   1.000
_cell.angle_alpha   90.00
_cell.angle_beta   90.00
_cell.angle_gamma   90.00
#
_symmetry.space_group_name_H-M   'P 1'
#
loop_
_entity.id
_entity.type
_entity.pdbx_description
1 polymer ?
#
loop_
_entity_poly.entity_id
_entity_poly.type
_entity_poly.pdbx_seq_one_letter_code
_entity_poly.pdbx_strand_id
1 'polypeptide(L)'
;MAVVREHNYHPNAVAAGLRAGRTRSIGLVIPDLENTSYTRIANYLERQARQRGYQLLIACSEDQPDNEMRCIEHLLQRQVDAIIVSTVVAS
;
A
#
# COMPACT_ATOMS: atom_id res chain seq x y z
N MET A 1 -25.78 3.70 32.34
CA MET A 1 -26.43 4.99 32.07
C MET A 1 -25.43 6.09 32.34
N ALA A 2 -25.19 6.93 31.33
CA ALA A 2 -24.69 8.30 31.40
C ALA A 2 -23.19 8.59 31.14
N VAL A 3 -23.00 9.42 30.10
CA VAL A 3 -21.92 10.41 29.82
C VAL A 3 -20.57 9.81 29.38
N VAL A 4 -20.16 9.81 28.10
CA VAL A 4 -19.84 10.97 27.25
C VAL A 4 -20.05 10.59 25.77
N ARG A 5 -21.06 11.18 25.14
CA ARG A 5 -21.13 11.40 23.69
C ARG A 5 -20.93 12.90 23.48
N GLU A 6 -19.68 13.38 23.43
CA GLU A 6 -19.47 14.80 23.10
C GLU A 6 -18.17 15.16 22.37
N HIS A 7 -17.41 14.18 21.89
CA HIS A 7 -16.47 14.47 20.80
C HIS A 7 -16.61 13.40 19.74
N ASN A 8 -16.60 13.86 18.50
CA ASN A 8 -16.64 13.10 17.25
C ASN A 8 -15.34 12.27 17.09
N TYR A 9 -14.98 11.51 18.13
CA TYR A 9 -13.78 10.68 18.20
C TYR A 9 -14.04 9.44 17.34
N HIS A 10 -13.96 9.63 16.03
CA HIS A 10 -13.68 8.53 15.13
C HIS A 10 -12.35 7.94 15.60
N PRO A 11 -12.28 6.64 15.96
CA PRO A 11 -11.02 5.99 16.25
C PRO A 11 -10.18 6.10 14.99
N ASN A 12 -9.29 7.09 14.96
CA ASN A 12 -8.53 7.41 13.77
C ASN A 12 -7.52 6.28 13.62
N ALA A 13 -7.75 5.36 12.69
CA ALA A 13 -6.86 4.23 12.43
C ALA A 13 -5.40 4.70 12.20
N VAL A 14 -5.25 5.93 11.69
CA VAL A 14 -4.01 6.68 11.56
C VAL A 14 -3.30 6.90 12.92
N ALA A 15 -4.02 7.31 13.96
CA ALA A 15 -3.47 7.57 15.29
C ALA A 15 -3.08 6.27 16.04
N ALA A 16 -3.79 5.16 15.77
CA ALA A 16 -3.42 3.85 16.30
C ALA A 16 -2.18 3.26 15.60
N GLY A 17 -2.03 3.49 14.29
CA GLY A 17 -0.83 3.11 13.52
C GLY A 17 0.42 3.87 13.95
N LEU A 18 0.29 5.18 14.21
CA LEU A 18 1.39 6.01 14.73
C LEU A 18 1.97 5.49 16.05
N ARG A 19 1.11 5.02 16.96
CA ARG A 19 1.55 4.47 18.27
C ARG A 19 2.25 3.12 18.16
N ALA A 20 2.05 2.38 17.07
CA ALA A 20 2.62 1.06 16.84
C ALA A 20 3.81 1.07 15.86
N GLY A 21 4.16 2.23 15.29
CA GLY A 21 5.22 2.34 14.27
C GLY A 21 4.89 1.63 12.96
N ARG A 22 3.60 1.41 12.67
CA ARG A 22 3.13 0.70 11.46
C ARG A 22 2.11 1.56 10.73
N THR A 23 2.37 1.86 9.46
CA THR A 23 1.46 2.65 8.63
C THR A 23 0.25 1.84 8.17
N ARG A 24 0.28 0.51 8.35
CA ARG A 24 -0.69 -0.44 7.80
C ARG A 24 -0.83 -0.27 6.30
N SER A 25 0.29 -0.05 5.63
CA SER A 25 0.32 0.11 4.18
C SER A 25 1.33 -0.83 3.54
N ILE A 26 0.98 -1.34 2.36
CA ILE A 26 1.80 -2.24 1.55
C ILE A 26 1.97 -1.59 0.18
N GLY A 27 3.21 -1.50 -0.29
CA GLY A 27 3.54 -1.07 -1.64
C GLY A 27 3.52 -2.24 -2.62
N LEU A 28 2.98 -2.02 -3.82
CA LEU A 28 3.04 -2.93 -4.95
C LEU A 28 3.59 -2.18 -6.17
N VAL A 29 4.73 -2.62 -6.69
CA VAL A 29 5.29 -2.12 -7.95
C VAL A 29 5.01 -3.12 -9.05
N ILE A 30 4.36 -2.68 -10.12
CA ILE A 30 4.06 -3.46 -11.32
C ILE A 30 4.58 -2.73 -12.57
N PRO A 31 4.87 -3.45 -13.65
CA PRO A 31 5.41 -2.80 -14.84
C PRO A 31 4.37 -2.12 -15.71
N ASP A 32 3.13 -2.63 -15.75
CA ASP A 32 2.09 -2.12 -16.61
C ASP A 32 0.70 -2.26 -15.96
N LEU A 33 -0.03 -1.16 -15.90
CA LEU A 33 -1.40 -1.08 -15.40
C LEU A 33 -2.45 -1.47 -16.45
N GLU A 34 -2.09 -1.55 -17.73
CA GLU A 34 -2.96 -1.99 -18.81
C GLU A 34 -2.95 -3.51 -18.97
N ASN A 35 -1.87 -4.16 -18.54
CA ASN A 35 -1.76 -5.60 -18.54
C ASN A 35 -2.76 -6.26 -17.58
N THR A 36 -3.64 -7.10 -18.12
CA THR A 36 -4.69 -7.80 -17.36
C THR A 36 -4.12 -8.74 -16.29
N SER A 37 -2.90 -9.26 -16.47
CA SER A 37 -2.27 -10.16 -15.51
C SER A 37 -1.92 -9.43 -14.21
N TYR A 38 -1.26 -8.27 -14.31
CA TYR A 38 -0.87 -7.46 -13.15
C TYR A 38 -2.08 -6.84 -12.46
N THR A 39 -3.05 -6.32 -13.22
CA THR A 39 -4.28 -5.75 -12.64
C THR A 39 -5.13 -6.79 -11.90
N ARG A 40 -5.17 -8.05 -12.36
CA ARG A 40 -5.82 -9.15 -11.61
C ARG A 40 -5.13 -9.42 -10.28
N ILE A 41 -3.80 -9.48 -10.28
CA ILE A 41 -3.01 -9.69 -9.05
C ILE A 41 -3.21 -8.51 -8.09
N ALA A 42 -3.11 -7.27 -8.59
CA ALA A 42 -3.31 -6.06 -7.81
C ALA A 42 -4.72 -6.02 -7.19
N ASN A 43 -5.77 -6.34 -7.96
CA ASN A 43 -7.14 -6.44 -7.45
C ASN A 43 -7.29 -7.51 -6.37
N TYR A 44 -6.66 -8.68 -6.54
CA TYR A 44 -6.69 -9.72 -5.52
C TYR A 44 -5.98 -9.28 -4.23
N LEU A 45 -4.77 -8.73 -4.36
CA LEU A 45 -3.99 -8.23 -3.23
C LEU A 45 -4.72 -7.09 -2.50
N GLU A 46 -5.31 -6.15 -3.23
CA GLU A 46 -6.08 -5.04 -2.64
C GLU A 46 -7.21 -5.58 -1.77
N ARG A 47 -8.01 -6.52 -2.29
CA ARG A 47 -9.12 -7.12 -1.53
C ARG A 47 -8.62 -7.82 -0.28
N GLN A 48 -7.53 -8.55 -0.37
CA GLN A 48 -6.94 -9.28 0.76
C GLN A 48 -6.31 -8.35 1.81
N ALA A 49 -5.67 -7.26 1.37
CA ALA A 49 -5.09 -6.25 2.24
C ALA A 49 -6.20 -5.49 2.98
N ARG A 50 -7.23 -5.04 2.26
CA ARG A 50 -8.39 -4.32 2.81
C ARG A 50 -9.14 -5.15 3.85
N GLN A 51 -9.36 -6.44 3.59
CA GLN A 51 -9.98 -7.35 4.58
C GLN A 51 -9.17 -7.46 5.89
N ARG A 52 -7.86 -7.21 5.84
CA ARG A 52 -6.95 -7.24 7.00
C ARG A 52 -6.67 -5.85 7.57
N GLY A 53 -7.32 -4.80 7.07
CA GLY A 53 -7.12 -3.42 7.51
C GLY A 53 -5.81 -2.79 7.02
N TYR A 54 -5.23 -3.31 5.93
CA TYR A 54 -4.08 -2.72 5.24
C TYR A 54 -4.53 -1.92 4.01
N GLN A 55 -3.80 -0.85 3.71
CA GLN A 55 -3.92 -0.10 2.47
C GLN A 55 -2.90 -0.60 1.46
N LEU A 56 -3.31 -0.86 0.22
CA LEU A 56 -2.39 -1.15 -0.89
C LEU A 56 -2.08 0.14 -1.66
N LEU A 57 -0.80 0.45 -1.85
CA LEU A 57 -0.30 1.53 -2.69
C LEU A 57 0.31 0.92 -3.95
N ILE A 58 -0.29 1.16 -5.11
CA ILE A 58 0.18 0.61 -6.39
C ILE A 58 0.98 1.68 -7.12
N ALA A 59 2.16 1.31 -7.62
CA ALA A 59 3.02 2.14 -8.45
C ALA A 59 3.36 1.38 -9.75
N CYS A 60 3.48 2.11 -10.85
CA CYS A 60 3.74 1.56 -12.18
C CYS A 60 5.15 1.97 -12.62
N SER A 61 5.99 1.01 -13.01
CA SER A 61 7.34 1.29 -13.54
C SER A 61 7.36 1.55 -15.05
N GLU A 62 6.27 1.29 -15.76
CA GLU A 62 6.20 1.45 -17.23
C GLU A 62 7.28 0.64 -17.96
N ASP A 63 7.55 -0.57 -17.48
CA ASP A 63 8.63 -1.46 -17.95
C ASP A 63 10.05 -0.84 -17.90
N GLN A 64 10.25 0.27 -17.18
CA GLN A 64 11.54 0.95 -17.08
C GLN A 64 12.22 0.69 -15.72
N PRO A 65 13.47 0.19 -15.71
CA PRO A 65 14.18 -0.12 -14.45
C PRO A 65 14.45 1.13 -13.60
N ASP A 66 14.74 2.27 -14.23
CA ASP A 66 14.92 3.54 -13.51
C ASP A 66 13.62 3.98 -12.80
N ASN A 67 12.46 3.75 -13.43
CA ASN A 67 11.17 4.06 -12.83
C ASN A 67 10.78 3.06 -11.74
N GLU A 68 11.15 1.79 -11.87
CA GLU A 68 10.98 0.78 -10.81
C GLU A 68 11.70 1.24 -9.53
N MET A 69 12.96 1.67 -9.65
CA MET A 69 13.71 2.18 -8.51
C MET A 69 13.07 3.43 -7.90
N ARG A 70 12.65 4.40 -8.72
CA ARG A 70 11.93 5.60 -8.24
C ARG A 70 10.62 5.25 -7.52
N CYS A 71 9.88 4.28 -8.04
CA CYS A 71 8.65 3.80 -7.42
C CYS A 71 8.92 3.18 -6.04
N ILE A 72 9.97 2.38 -5.92
CA ILE A 72 10.43 1.82 -4.64
C ILE A 72 10.81 2.94 -3.67
N GLU A 73 11.60 3.92 -4.10
CA GLU A 73 12.01 5.07 -3.28
C GLU A 73 10.79 5.87 -2.77
N HIS A 74 9.80 6.12 -3.63
CA HIS A 74 8.57 6.81 -3.25
C HIS A 74 7.74 6.03 -2.22
N LEU A 75 7.70 4.69 -2.33
CA LEU A 75 7.03 3.84 -1.35
C LEU A 75 7.77 3.83 -0.01
N LEU A 76 9.11 3.78 -0.03
CA LEU A 76 9.94 3.89 1.17
C LEU A 76 9.74 5.23 1.88
N GLN A 77 9.68 6.34 1.13
CA GLN A 77 9.40 7.68 1.68
C GLN A 77 8.04 7.77 2.35
N ARG A 78 7.06 6.97 1.89
CA ARG A 78 5.73 6.85 2.50
C ARG A 78 5.70 5.91 3.71
N GLN A 79 6.84 5.34 4.10
CA GLN A 79 6.98 4.44 5.25
C GLN A 79 6.04 3.23 5.16
N VAL A 80 5.90 2.64 3.97
CA VAL A 80 5.14 1.40 3.81
C VAL A 80 5.74 0.28 4.65
N ASP A 81 4.89 -0.56 5.23
CA ASP A 81 5.31 -1.66 6.11
C ASP A 81 5.98 -2.78 5.30
N ALA A 82 5.67 -2.90 4.00
CA ALA A 82 6.24 -3.89 3.08
C ALA A 82 6.14 -3.41 1.62
N ILE A 83 7.02 -3.91 0.76
CA ILE A 83 7.00 -3.68 -0.70
C ILE A 83 7.01 -5.03 -1.42
N ILE A 84 6.11 -5.20 -2.39
CA ILE A 84 6.06 -6.32 -3.33
C ILE A 84 6.41 -5.76 -4.71
N VAL A 85 7.34 -6.41 -5.41
CA VAL A 85 7.80 -5.97 -6.74
C VAL A 85 7.59 -7.10 -7.73
N SER A 86 6.84 -6.82 -8.80
CA SER A 86 6.81 -7.67 -9.98
C SER A 86 7.88 -7.17 -10.95
N THR A 87 9.12 -7.58 -10.71
CA THR A 87 10.28 -6.98 -11.39
C THR A 87 10.32 -7.32 -12.87
N VAL A 88 10.79 -6.36 -13.66
CA VAL A 88 11.16 -6.55 -15.07
C VAL A 88 12.61 -6.99 -15.23
N VAL A 89 13.40 -6.95 -14.16
CA VAL A 89 14.80 -7.38 -14.18
C VAL A 89 14.83 -8.91 -14.09
N ALA A 90 15.05 -9.55 -15.23
CA ALA A 90 15.48 -10.94 -15.25
C ALA A 90 16.84 -11.04 -14.57
N SER A 91 16.92 -11.83 -13.50
CA SER A 91 18.19 -12.22 -12.86
C SER A 91 18.93 -13.24 -13.72
#